data_AF-A0A945I7V0-F1
#
_entry.id   AF-A0A945I7V0-F1
#
_cell.length_a   1.000
_cell.length_b   1.000
_cell.length_c   1.000
_cell.angle_alpha   90.00
_cell.angle_beta   90.00
_cell.angle_gamma   90.00
#
_symmetry.space_group_name_H-M   'P 1'
#
loop_
_entity.id
_entity.type
_entity.pdbx_description
1 polymer ?
#
loop_
_entity_poly.entity_id
_entity_poly.type
_entity_poly.pdbx_seq_one_letter_code
_entity_poly.pdbx_strand_id
1 'polypeptide(L)' 'MSDIDTEKFRLRKFIEKLDEMGEVTTVDTPVELTNLAAEIEANEKAVLFKQVGPEKLELVANVNGSRARLAAALDVE' A
#
# COMPACT_ATOMS: atom_id res chain seq x y z
N MET A 1 -9.51 32.20 -2.13
CA MET A 1 -9.89 30.77 -2.12
C MET A 1 -9.08 30.13 -1.01
N SER A 2 -9.72 29.41 -0.09
CA SER A 2 -8.98 28.57 0.86
C SER A 2 -8.04 27.64 0.09
N ASP A 3 -6.82 27.47 0.57
CA ASP A 3 -5.84 26.57 -0.01
C ASP A 3 -6.36 25.13 0.18
N ILE A 4 -6.89 24.53 -0.89
CA ILE A 4 -7.42 23.17 -0.83
C ILE A 4 -6.23 22.22 -0.93
N ASP A 5 -5.95 21.48 0.15
CA ASP A 5 -4.90 20.46 0.14
C ASP A 5 -5.35 19.24 -0.67
N THR A 6 -4.88 19.16 -1.92
CA THR A 6 -5.13 18.02 -2.82
C THR A 6 -4.27 16.80 -2.48
N GLU A 7 -3.28 16.94 -1.61
CA GLU A 7 -2.36 15.87 -1.24
C GLU A 7 -2.82 15.10 0.00
N LYS A 8 -3.72 15.67 0.82
CA LYS A 8 -4.19 15.09 2.08
C LYS A 8 -4.58 13.61 1.99
N PHE A 9 -5.29 13.22 0.93
CA PHE A 9 -5.83 11.88 0.76
C PHE A 9 -5.15 11.07 -0.36
N ARG A 10 -3.94 11.46 -0.77
CA ARG A 10 -3.22 10.69 -1.79
C ARG A 10 -2.79 9.35 -1.23
N LEU A 11 -3.10 8.28 -1.99
CA LEU A 11 -2.73 6.91 -1.64
C LEU A 11 -1.24 6.78 -1.30
N ARG A 12 -0.35 7.44 -2.05
CA ARG A 12 1.10 7.38 -1.80
C ARG A 12 1.47 7.85 -0.38
N LYS A 13 0.94 8.99 0.06
CA LYS A 13 1.15 9.49 1.43
C LYS A 13 0.54 8.55 2.48
N PHE A 14 -0.58 7.93 2.15
CA PHE A 14 -1.18 6.95 3.05
C PHE A 14 -0.31 5.70 3.21
N ILE A 15 0.32 5.21 2.13
CA ILE A 15 1.26 4.09 2.21
C ILE A 15 2.51 4.47 3.02
N GLU A 16 3.02 5.70 2.89
CA GLU A 16 4.11 6.22 3.75
C GLU A 16 3.71 6.21 5.23
N LYS A 17 2.50 6.69 5.57
CA LYS A 17 1.94 6.62 6.94
C LYS A 17 1.87 5.17 7.45
N LEU A 18 1.43 4.22 6.62
CA LEU A 18 1.38 2.81 6.99
C LEU A 18 2.78 2.21 7.18
N ASP A 19 3.77 2.62 6.40
CA ASP A 19 5.16 2.17 6.54
C ASP A 19 5.78 2.67 7.87
N GLU A 20 5.52 3.93 8.24
CA GLU A 20 5.89 4.49 9.55
C GLU A 20 5.25 3.72 10.71
N MET A 21 4.04 3.18 10.52
CA MET A 21 3.35 2.29 11.48
C MET A 21 3.89 0.86 11.49
N GLY A 22 4.83 0.52 10.60
CA GLY A 22 5.34 -0.85 10.42
C GLY A 22 4.34 -1.80 9.77
N GLU A 23 3.33 -1.27 9.07
CA GLU A 23 2.20 -1.98 8.47
C GLU A 23 2.37 -2.25 6.96
N VAL A 24 3.58 -2.03 6.42
CA VAL A 24 3.92 -2.27 5.02
C VAL A 24 5.08 -3.27 4.89
N THR A 25 4.95 -4.21 3.96
CA THR A 25 6.05 -5.01 3.40
C THR A 25 6.37 -4.46 2.01
N THR A 26 7.64 -4.15 1.73
CA THR A 26 8.07 -3.73 0.39
C THR A 26 8.74 -4.89 -0.35
N VAL A 27 8.33 -5.12 -1.59
CA VAL A 27 8.92 -6.11 -2.50
C VAL A 27 9.55 -5.37 -3.67
N ASP A 28 10.88 -5.23 -3.61
CA ASP A 28 11.66 -4.52 -4.62
C ASP A 28 11.99 -5.38 -5.85
N THR A 29 11.90 -6.70 -5.71
CA THR A 29 12.19 -7.65 -6.80
C THR A 29 11.05 -7.69 -7.83
N PRO A 30 11.34 -7.94 -9.13
CA PRO A 30 10.30 -8.14 -10.13
C PRO A 30 9.35 -9.28 -9.79
N VAL A 31 8.05 -9.04 -9.93
CA VAL A 31 6.97 -10.00 -9.69
C VAL A 31 6.09 -10.12 -10.94
N GLU A 32 5.87 -11.34 -11.40
CA GLU A 32 4.94 -11.62 -12.50
C GLU A 32 3.50 -11.43 -12.06
N LEU A 33 2.65 -10.90 -12.95
CA LEU A 33 1.21 -10.69 -12.65
C LEU A 33 0.52 -11.97 -12.19
N THR A 34 0.92 -13.13 -12.71
CA THR A 34 0.36 -14.44 -12.36
C THR A 34 0.68 -14.87 -10.93
N ASN A 35 1.71 -14.29 -10.31
CA ASN A 35 2.18 -14.68 -8.97
C ASN A 35 1.64 -13.74 -7.87
N LEU A 36 1.02 -12.62 -8.24
CA LEU A 36 0.54 -11.61 -7.29
C LEU A 36 -0.36 -12.17 -6.20
N ALA A 37 -1.32 -13.02 -6.54
CA ALA A 37 -2.27 -13.55 -5.57
C ALA A 37 -1.57 -14.29 -4.43
N ALA A 38 -0.63 -15.18 -4.78
CA ALA A 38 0.15 -15.93 -3.78
C ALA A 38 1.02 -15.01 -2.92
N GLU A 39 1.66 -14.01 -3.51
CA GLU A 39 2.47 -13.02 -2.76
C GLU A 39 1.61 -12.18 -1.82
N ILE A 40 0.41 -11.77 -2.24
CA ILE A 40 -0.53 -11.01 -1.42
C ILE A 40 -1.01 -11.85 -0.24
N GLU A 41 -1.41 -13.11 -0.50
CA GLU A 41 -1.92 -14.03 0.53
C GLU A 41 -0.85 -14.43 1.56
N ALA A 42 0.43 -14.43 1.16
CA ALA A 42 1.54 -14.71 2.06
C ALA A 42 1.88 -13.55 3.01
N ASN A 43 1.30 -12.35 2.82
CA ASN A 43 1.60 -11.15 3.58
C ASN A 43 0.42 -10.70 4.46
N GLU A 44 0.64 -10.62 5.77
CA GLU A 44 -0.35 -10.09 6.73
C GLU A 44 -0.52 -8.56 6.61
N LYS A 45 0.56 -7.88 6.23
CA LYS A 45 0.65 -6.42 6.08
C LYS A 45 0.12 -5.95 4.73
N ALA A 46 0.00 -4.63 4.56
CA ALA A 46 -0.07 -4.08 3.21
C ALA A 46 1.22 -4.43 2.47
N VAL A 47 1.15 -4.77 1.18
CA VAL A 47 2.35 -5.10 0.41
C VAL A 47 2.50 -4.12 -0.74
N LEU A 48 3.68 -3.49 -0.84
CA LEU A 48 4.06 -2.57 -1.90
C LEU A 48 5.06 -3.27 -2.83
N PHE A 49 4.59 -3.68 -3.99
CA PHE A 49 5.44 -4.17 -5.07
C PHE A 49 5.97 -3.01 -5.88
N LYS A 50 7.28 -2.95 -6.09
CA LYS A 50 7.91 -1.88 -6.88
C LYS A 50 7.97 -2.20 -8.37
N GLN A 51 7.87 -3.47 -8.73
CA GLN A 51 8.09 -3.95 -10.10
C GLN A 51 7.15 -5.11 -10.44
N VAL A 52 5.94 -4.81 -10.91
CA VAL A 52 4.95 -5.82 -11.31
C VAL A 52 4.80 -5.88 -12.83
N GLY A 53 4.84 -7.10 -13.37
CA GLY A 53 4.63 -7.39 -14.78
C GLY A 53 5.74 -6.88 -15.71
N PRO A 54 5.57 -7.07 -17.04
CA PRO A 54 6.55 -6.64 -18.04
C PRO A 54 6.87 -5.14 -18.00
N GLU A 55 5.87 -4.32 -17.65
CA GLU A 55 5.99 -2.87 -17.55
C GLU A 55 6.60 -2.39 -16.22
N LYS A 56 6.84 -3.29 -15.26
CA LYS A 56 7.43 -3.01 -13.95
C LYS A 56 6.71 -1.90 -13.19
N LEU A 57 5.39 -1.94 -13.18
CA LEU A 57 4.58 -0.95 -12.50
C LEU A 57 4.63 -1.15 -10.97
N GLU A 58 4.50 -0.06 -10.22
CA GLU A 58 4.25 -0.14 -8.79
C GLU A 58 2.80 -0.61 -8.55
N LEU A 59 2.62 -1.52 -7.60
CA LEU A 59 1.31 -2.02 -7.18
C LEU A 59 1.29 -2.13 -5.66
N VAL A 60 0.20 -1.68 -5.04
CA VAL A 60 -0.04 -1.90 -3.62
C VAL A 60 -1.29 -2.75 -3.42
N ALA A 61 -1.22 -3.69 -2.49
CA ALA A 61 -2.33 -4.58 -2.15
C ALA A 61 -2.49 -4.68 -0.63
N ASN A 62 -3.63 -5.25 -0.21
CA ASN A 62 -3.97 -5.48 1.21
C ASN A 62 -3.98 -4.21 2.10
N VAL A 63 -4.17 -3.03 1.50
CA VAL A 63 -4.08 -1.72 2.16
C VAL A 63 -5.03 -1.63 3.37
N ASN A 64 -6.30 -1.98 3.20
CA ASN A 64 -7.30 -1.95 4.27
C ASN A 64 -7.57 -3.34 4.89
N GLY A 65 -6.61 -4.26 4.79
CA GLY A 65 -6.75 -5.65 5.25
C GLY A 65 -6.77 -5.85 6.76
N SER A 66 -6.59 -4.80 7.56
CA SER A 66 -6.68 -4.87 9.02
C SER A 66 -7.54 -3.74 9.59
N ARG A 67 -8.08 -3.97 10.78
CA ARG A 67 -8.88 -2.95 11.49
C ARG A 67 -8.05 -1.70 11.79
N ALA A 68 -6.78 -1.88 12.18
CA ALA A 68 -5.86 -0.78 12.46
C ALA A 68 -5.56 0.05 11.21
N ARG A 69 -5.31 -0.60 10.05
CA ARG A 69 -5.09 0.12 8.78
C ARG A 69 -6.33 0.86 8.31
N LEU A 70 -7.51 0.27 8.47
CA LEU A 70 -8.77 0.93 8.14
C LEU A 70 -9.06 2.14 9.07
N ALA A 71 -8.78 2.01 10.37
CA ALA A 71 -8.88 3.11 11.32
C ALA A 71 -7.94 4.27 10.95
N ALA A 72 -6.68 3.94 10.61
CA ALA A 72 -5.70 4.92 10.15
C ALA A 72 -6.10 5.64 8.85
N ALA A 73 -6.82 4.97 7.93
CA ALA A 73 -7.33 5.57 6.70
C ALA A 73 -8.46 6.59 6.95
N LEU A 74 -9.19 6.43 8.06
CA LEU A 74 -10.29 7.28 8.48
C LEU A 74 -9.87 8.31 9.54
N ASP A 75 -8.57 8.36 9.87
CA ASP A 75 -7.99 9.18 10.95
C ASP A 75 -8.69 8.94 12.31
N VAL A 76 -8.90 7.66 12.66
CA VAL A 76 -9.43 7.20 13.95
C VAL A 76 -8.53 6.12 14.58
N GLU A 77 -8.70 5.87 15.89
CA GLU A 77 -7.96 4.85 16.67
C GLU A 77 -8.82 3.62 17.00
#